data_AF-A0A5N6EWI5-F1
#
_entry.id   AF-A0A5N6EWI5-F1
#
_cell.length_a   1.000
_cell.length_b   1.000
_cell.length_c   1.000
_cell.angle_alpha   90.00
_cell.angle_beta   90.00
_cell.angle_gamma   90.00
#
_symmetry.space_group_name_H-M   'P 1'
#
loop_
_entity.id
_entity.type
_entity.pdbx_description
1 polymer ?
#
loop_
_entity_poly.entity_id
_entity_poly.type
_entity_poly.pdbx_seq_one_letter_code
_entity_poly.pdbx_strand_id
1 'polypeptide(L)'
;MKFSIVALVLAATSAIATPIVTKRDGTFVISELKARESLSNTMSFKLLDGDASIDCNLIWSAKEPEENARCNDGKHLIQFPDGFDFKKFTLAIERIEPNPIGGRAYLDATDEKWNCVDNPEDHVYTDCNGLLHNCPPAMPIFYKGFLTPPPAIPNHCRGSEDCAIMATRTERLATWASGLQYNDIPQDVIQRTKDLFLDWFGCTIAGRHHPAVKAIAIFVQQMGPASGRSELVDHELGFSTSPAFAALVNAASSHVVEQDDLHNRSIMHPATVIFPAALAVAQDLGANGRDFITACVVGYEVGCRVGEFLGKSHYARFHSTATGGVIGAAAATARLLGLDSAAMLSSIGTAGTQAAGLWQFLLDATHSKQVHTGKACFDGIFAAYAAKSGLLGPKDVLEGPKGMGVALVPDTPTPSAIDTDLGLDWAVLGSSFKWHASCRHTHPSVDALLQIISTYGIKFEDIDSVITRTYQAAFDVLGLSGRGETIHQSKFNMGFVLAVTAKKGQALITDFTEEALQDASLREFQDRVRMELDEDINAAFPQKWQGKVIVTCKSGERYEKFVEYLKGDPQSPLTRTEIETKVKALAQYGEVKDTDRIQQIITRAWDLENQDSLKEFWL
;
A
#
# COMPACT_ATOMS: atom_id res chain seq x y z
N MET A 1 -51.61 -42.40 7.02
CA MET A 1 -50.81 -42.98 8.13
C MET A 1 -49.37 -43.12 7.64
N LYS A 2 -48.33 -42.66 8.33
CA LYS A 2 -47.82 -43.11 9.64
C LYS A 2 -47.44 -44.60 9.65
N PHE A 3 -46.16 -44.87 9.41
CA PHE A 3 -45.41 -45.90 10.14
C PHE A 3 -44.47 -45.20 11.15
N SER A 4 -43.98 -45.96 12.13
CA SER A 4 -43.32 -45.46 13.35
C SER A 4 -42.55 -46.61 14.02
N ILE A 5 -42.02 -46.37 15.23
CA ILE A 5 -41.38 -47.33 16.18
C ILE A 5 -39.89 -47.60 15.84
N VAL A 6 -38.84 -47.53 16.69
CA VAL A 6 -38.53 -47.17 18.12
C VAL A 6 -37.48 -48.22 18.60
N ALA A 7 -36.46 -47.97 19.45
CA ALA A 7 -35.76 -46.77 19.94
C ALA A 7 -34.52 -47.21 20.79
N LEU A 8 -34.04 -46.33 21.71
CA LEU A 8 -32.94 -46.50 22.71
C LEU A 8 -31.52 -46.46 22.10
N VAL A 9 -30.48 -45.80 22.64
CA VAL A 9 -30.23 -44.96 23.85
C VAL A 9 -28.90 -44.17 23.59
N LEU A 10 -28.44 -43.04 24.18
CA LEU A 10 -28.48 -42.39 25.51
C LEU A 10 -28.28 -40.84 25.37
N ALA A 11 -28.24 -40.11 26.49
CA ALA A 11 -27.49 -38.85 26.78
C ALA A 11 -27.72 -37.53 25.99
N ALA A 12 -28.54 -36.64 26.59
CA ALA A 12 -28.33 -35.18 26.79
C ALA A 12 -28.23 -34.22 25.55
N THR A 13 -28.53 -32.91 25.65
CA THR A 13 -28.86 -32.01 26.78
C THR A 13 -30.15 -31.18 26.57
N SER A 14 -30.74 -30.76 27.70
CA SER A 14 -31.65 -29.62 27.95
C SER A 14 -32.33 -28.85 26.79
N ALA A 15 -33.66 -28.74 26.89
CA ALA A 15 -34.42 -27.55 26.50
C ALA A 15 -35.30 -27.10 27.68
N ILE A 16 -35.15 -25.86 28.14
CA ILE A 16 -35.99 -25.24 29.18
C ILE A 16 -36.30 -23.81 28.75
N ALA A 17 -37.59 -23.46 28.68
CA ALA A 17 -38.02 -22.09 28.47
C ALA A 17 -38.10 -21.37 29.84
N THR A 18 -37.21 -20.42 30.06
CA THR A 18 -37.16 -19.54 31.24
C THR A 18 -36.85 -18.11 30.77
N PRO A 19 -37.13 -17.07 31.58
CA PRO A 19 -37.56 -15.78 31.04
C PRO A 19 -36.51 -15.02 30.22
N ILE A 20 -37.02 -14.14 29.35
CA ILE A 20 -36.23 -13.06 28.75
C ILE A 20 -35.75 -12.14 29.88
N VAL A 21 -34.55 -12.42 30.37
CA VAL A 21 -33.70 -11.42 31.01
C VAL A 21 -32.60 -11.14 30.01
N THR A 22 -32.84 -10.13 29.16
CA THR A 22 -31.71 -9.44 28.54
C THR A 22 -30.87 -8.88 29.67
N LYS A 23 -29.69 -9.49 29.92
CA LYS A 23 -28.61 -8.82 30.61
C LYS A 23 -28.16 -7.65 29.74
N ARG A 24 -28.89 -6.53 29.85
CA ARG A 24 -28.34 -5.18 29.64
C ARG A 24 -27.45 -4.87 30.84
N ASP A 25 -26.43 -5.69 31.02
CA ASP A 25 -25.23 -5.35 31.76
C ASP A 25 -24.47 -4.40 30.84
N GLY A 26 -25.03 -3.19 30.65
CA GLY A 26 -24.52 -2.13 29.79
C GLY A 26 -23.34 -1.45 30.44
N THR A 27 -22.40 -2.28 30.89
CA THR A 27 -21.42 -1.99 31.92
C THR A 27 -20.03 -2.21 31.38
N PHE A 28 -19.48 -1.13 30.84
CA PHE A 28 -18.09 -1.04 30.44
C PHE A 28 -17.16 -1.24 31.63
N VAL A 29 -16.09 -2.00 31.41
CA VAL A 29 -14.97 -2.14 32.36
C VAL A 29 -13.74 -1.51 31.73
N ILE A 30 -13.05 -0.63 32.47
CA ILE A 30 -11.74 -0.11 32.07
C ILE A 30 -10.65 -0.85 32.85
N SER A 31 -9.62 -1.32 32.16
CA SER A 31 -8.49 -2.05 32.73
C SER A 31 -7.18 -1.72 32.04
N GLU A 32 -6.05 -2.02 32.69
CA GLU A 32 -4.69 -1.78 32.17
C GLU A 32 -4.35 -0.32 31.75
N LEU A 33 -5.14 0.67 32.23
CA LEU A 33 -5.01 2.08 31.88
C LEU A 33 -3.60 2.62 32.13
N LYS A 34 -3.02 3.21 31.07
CA LYS A 34 -1.77 3.96 31.06
C LYS A 34 -2.02 5.24 30.27
N ALA A 35 -1.57 6.38 30.77
CA ALA A 35 -1.50 7.60 29.97
C ALA A 35 -0.14 8.28 30.18
N ARG A 36 0.37 8.95 29.14
CA ARG A 36 1.66 9.67 29.16
C ARG A 36 1.55 11.03 28.50
N GLU A 37 1.98 12.06 29.23
CA GLU A 37 2.15 13.43 28.73
C GLU A 37 3.38 13.49 27.82
N SER A 38 3.24 14.08 26.62
CA SER A 38 4.38 14.37 25.73
C SER A 38 3.99 15.45 24.69
N LEU A 39 4.78 15.64 23.63
CA LEU A 39 4.42 16.52 22.51
C LEU A 39 3.10 16.09 21.83
N SER A 40 2.79 14.78 21.86
CA SER A 40 1.44 14.24 21.70
C SER A 40 1.09 13.45 22.95
N ASN A 41 -0.11 13.66 23.49
CA ASN A 41 -0.59 12.88 24.63
C ASN A 41 -0.97 11.49 24.16
N THR A 42 -0.62 10.46 24.93
CA THR A 42 -1.00 9.07 24.64
C THR A 42 -1.74 8.45 25.81
N MET A 43 -2.71 7.60 25.51
CA MET A 43 -3.44 6.81 26.51
C MET A 43 -3.82 5.46 25.91
N SER A 44 -3.55 4.38 26.64
CA SER A 44 -4.01 3.05 26.27
C SER A 44 -4.66 2.33 27.45
N PHE A 45 -5.75 1.62 27.16
CA PHE A 45 -6.47 0.79 28.11
C PHE A 45 -7.20 -0.34 27.39
N LYS A 46 -7.64 -1.34 28.14
CA LYS A 46 -8.58 -2.36 27.67
C LYS A 46 -9.97 -2.07 28.18
N LEU A 47 -10.89 -1.94 27.24
CA LEU A 47 -12.32 -1.87 27.47
C LEU A 47 -12.90 -3.30 27.43
N LEU A 48 -13.61 -3.71 28.49
CA LEU A 48 -14.43 -4.92 28.42
C LEU A 48 -15.90 -4.51 28.24
N ASP A 49 -16.57 -5.13 27.27
CA ASP A 49 -18.00 -5.00 27.00
C ASP A 49 -18.61 -6.40 26.85
N GLY A 50 -19.30 -6.87 27.90
CA GLY A 50 -19.67 -8.28 28.03
C GLY A 50 -18.45 -9.19 28.02
N ASP A 51 -18.42 -10.15 27.10
CA ASP A 51 -17.28 -11.07 26.89
C ASP A 51 -16.19 -10.50 25.95
N ALA A 52 -16.40 -9.33 25.35
CA ALA A 52 -15.43 -8.72 24.42
C ALA A 52 -14.37 -7.91 25.18
N SER A 53 -13.09 -8.20 24.93
CA SER A 53 -11.96 -7.36 25.34
C SER A 53 -11.46 -6.57 24.14
N ILE A 54 -11.53 -5.24 24.21
CA ILE A 54 -11.16 -4.33 23.14
C ILE A 54 -9.99 -3.46 23.60
N ASP A 55 -8.88 -3.47 22.86
CA ASP A 55 -7.80 -2.51 23.08
C ASP A 55 -8.21 -1.12 22.56
N CYS A 56 -8.03 -0.09 23.38
CA CYS A 56 -8.29 1.30 23.07
C CYS A 56 -6.98 2.07 23.16
N ASN A 57 -6.43 2.52 22.03
CA ASN A 57 -5.13 3.19 21.95
C ASN A 57 -5.29 4.56 21.31
N LEU A 58 -5.15 5.60 22.13
CA LEU A 58 -5.37 6.99 21.76
C LEU A 58 -4.04 7.76 21.71
N ILE A 59 -3.88 8.58 20.67
CA ILE A 59 -2.79 9.54 20.50
C ILE A 59 -3.42 10.84 20.00
N TRP A 60 -3.18 11.97 20.69
CA TRP A 60 -3.78 13.25 20.32
C TRP A 60 -2.84 14.44 20.58
N SER A 61 -3.10 15.55 19.88
CA SER A 61 -2.46 16.84 20.19
C SER A 61 -2.88 17.29 21.59
N ALA A 62 -2.07 18.09 22.28
CA ALA A 62 -2.45 18.64 23.59
C ALA A 62 -3.61 19.68 23.53
N LYS A 63 -4.35 19.77 22.41
CA LYS A 63 -5.45 20.71 22.17
C LYS A 63 -6.75 20.06 21.69
N GLU A 64 -6.69 18.92 20.99
CA GLU A 64 -7.87 18.29 20.36
C GLU A 64 -8.03 16.81 20.78
N PRO A 65 -8.63 16.52 21.96
CA PRO A 65 -8.85 15.15 22.44
C PRO A 65 -9.98 14.42 21.73
N GLU A 66 -11.04 15.13 21.35
CA GLU A 66 -12.35 14.53 21.07
C GLU A 66 -12.50 14.00 19.64
N GLU A 67 -11.75 14.52 18.67
CA GLU A 67 -11.90 14.11 17.27
C GLU A 67 -11.33 12.71 16.97
N ASN A 68 -10.34 12.26 17.75
CA ASN A 68 -9.56 11.04 17.49
C ASN A 68 -9.76 9.93 18.53
N ALA A 69 -10.64 10.14 19.52
CA ALA A 69 -10.81 9.24 20.65
C ALA A 69 -11.73 8.05 20.32
N ARG A 70 -11.18 6.92 19.83
CA ARG A 70 -11.92 5.66 19.58
C ARG A 70 -11.11 4.42 19.98
N CYS A 71 -11.81 3.35 20.33
CA CYS A 71 -11.16 2.03 20.48
C CYS A 71 -10.88 1.38 19.12
N ASN A 72 -9.96 0.40 19.10
CA ASN A 72 -9.49 -0.25 17.88
C ASN A 72 -10.59 -1.02 17.10
N ASP A 73 -11.77 -1.26 17.70
CA ASP A 73 -12.91 -1.91 17.04
C ASP A 73 -13.77 -0.96 16.18
N GLY A 74 -13.52 0.36 16.26
CA GLY A 74 -14.26 1.40 15.57
C GLY A 74 -15.72 1.61 16.05
N LYS A 75 -16.18 0.87 17.06
CA LYS A 75 -17.57 0.90 17.58
C LYS A 75 -17.68 1.59 18.92
N HIS A 76 -16.61 1.60 19.71
CA HIS A 76 -16.56 2.32 20.97
C HIS A 76 -15.90 3.69 20.76
N LEU A 77 -16.74 4.73 20.79
CA LEU A 77 -16.33 6.13 20.82
C LEU A 77 -15.92 6.48 22.25
N ILE A 78 -14.85 7.27 22.37
CA ILE A 78 -14.37 7.84 23.63
C ILE A 78 -14.55 9.36 23.53
N GLN A 79 -14.93 10.00 24.63
CA GLN A 79 -15.25 11.43 24.70
C GLN A 79 -14.68 12.01 26.00
N PHE A 80 -14.43 13.31 26.00
CA PHE A 80 -13.95 14.06 27.17
C PHE A 80 -14.92 15.21 27.46
N PRO A 81 -16.16 14.90 27.93
CA PRO A 81 -17.33 15.79 27.80
C PRO A 81 -17.23 17.09 28.59
N ASP A 82 -16.31 17.16 29.56
CA ASP A 82 -16.10 18.31 30.43
C ASP A 82 -14.76 19.03 30.09
N GLY A 83 -14.21 18.74 28.90
CA GLY A 83 -12.87 19.10 28.48
C GLY A 83 -11.79 18.14 28.97
N PHE A 84 -10.52 18.47 28.68
CA PHE A 84 -9.37 17.65 29.00
C PHE A 84 -8.20 18.47 29.57
N ASP A 85 -7.90 18.27 30.86
CA ASP A 85 -6.59 18.52 31.45
C ASP A 85 -5.86 17.16 31.51
N PHE A 86 -4.59 17.10 31.07
CA PHE A 86 -3.83 15.84 31.10
C PHE A 86 -3.67 15.26 32.52
N LYS A 87 -3.95 16.01 33.59
CA LYS A 87 -3.90 15.51 34.97
C LYS A 87 -5.28 15.27 35.58
N LYS A 88 -6.36 15.71 34.91
CA LYS A 88 -7.72 15.64 35.47
C LYS A 88 -8.78 15.71 34.37
N PHE A 89 -9.46 14.60 34.09
CA PHE A 89 -10.47 14.56 33.03
C PHE A 89 -11.61 13.58 33.32
N THR A 90 -12.79 13.91 32.80
CA THR A 90 -13.88 12.94 32.67
C THR A 90 -13.66 12.12 31.41
N LEU A 91 -13.61 10.80 31.55
CA LEU A 91 -13.60 9.86 30.44
C LEU A 91 -15.02 9.34 30.23
N ALA A 92 -15.59 9.62 29.06
CA ALA A 92 -16.85 9.02 28.63
C ALA A 92 -16.59 7.99 27.52
N ILE A 93 -17.36 6.91 27.52
CA ILE A 93 -17.32 5.85 26.50
C ILE A 93 -18.74 5.62 26.01
N GLU A 94 -18.94 5.55 24.68
CA GLU A 94 -20.23 5.36 24.03
C GLU A 94 -20.12 4.29 22.94
N ARG A 95 -20.99 3.28 22.98
CA ARG A 95 -21.06 2.23 21.95
C ARG A 95 -22.02 2.65 20.83
N ILE A 96 -21.49 2.74 19.61
CA ILE A 96 -22.19 3.18 18.40
C ILE A 96 -23.11 2.05 17.91
N GLU A 97 -24.33 2.00 18.44
CA GLU A 97 -25.38 1.06 18.06
C GLU A 97 -26.74 1.76 17.84
N PRO A 98 -27.74 1.11 17.21
CA PRO A 98 -29.06 1.71 16.97
C PRO A 98 -29.83 2.15 18.22
N ASN A 99 -29.37 1.76 19.41
CA ASN A 99 -29.69 2.40 20.68
C ASN A 99 -28.35 2.57 21.42
N PRO A 100 -27.73 3.77 21.43
CA PRO A 100 -26.42 3.93 22.05
C PRO A 100 -26.49 3.67 23.56
N ILE A 101 -25.41 3.08 24.08
CA ILE A 101 -25.19 2.84 25.52
C ILE A 101 -23.84 3.45 25.86
N GLY A 102 -23.80 4.28 26.91
CA GLY A 102 -22.60 4.98 27.32
C GLY A 102 -22.38 4.96 28.83
N GLY A 103 -21.16 5.28 29.26
CA GLY A 103 -20.76 5.43 30.66
C GLY A 103 -19.77 6.57 30.83
N ARG A 104 -19.61 7.06 32.07
CA ARG A 104 -18.61 8.08 32.45
C ARG A 104 -17.80 7.60 33.65
N ALA A 105 -16.52 7.96 33.69
CA ALA A 105 -15.63 7.80 34.84
C ALA A 105 -14.76 9.06 34.99
N TYR A 106 -14.61 9.58 36.20
CA TYR A 106 -13.80 10.77 36.46
C TYR A 106 -12.41 10.36 36.95
N LEU A 107 -11.36 10.85 36.28
CA LEU A 107 -9.97 10.41 36.48
C LEU A 107 -9.08 11.58 36.92
N ASP A 108 -8.28 11.35 37.97
CA ASP A 108 -7.37 12.33 38.57
C ASP A 108 -5.98 11.69 38.76
N ALA A 109 -4.91 12.43 38.44
CA ALA A 109 -3.53 11.96 38.45
C ALA A 109 -2.78 12.41 39.72
N THR A 110 -2.70 11.51 40.70
CA THR A 110 -2.00 11.75 41.99
C THR A 110 -0.89 10.72 42.22
N ASP A 111 0.26 11.18 42.70
CA ASP A 111 1.48 10.38 42.95
C ASP A 111 1.85 9.41 41.79
N GLU A 112 1.93 9.98 40.58
CA GLU A 112 2.23 9.31 39.31
C GLU A 112 1.23 8.18 38.92
N LYS A 113 0.03 8.17 39.51
CA LYS A 113 -1.02 7.17 39.26
C LYS A 113 -2.35 7.80 38.91
N TRP A 114 -3.07 7.12 38.04
CA TRP A 114 -4.45 7.44 37.68
C TRP A 114 -5.42 6.80 38.66
N ASN A 115 -6.20 7.63 39.34
CA ASN A 115 -7.21 7.21 40.30
C ASN A 115 -8.60 7.63 39.80
N CYS A 116 -9.58 6.75 39.96
CA CYS A 116 -10.98 7.11 39.79
C CYS A 116 -11.45 7.82 41.07
N VAL A 117 -12.09 8.98 40.92
CA VAL A 117 -12.60 9.79 42.04
C VAL A 117 -14.06 10.18 41.80
N ASP A 118 -14.81 10.45 42.86
CA ASP A 118 -16.24 10.76 42.76
C ASP A 118 -16.48 12.12 42.07
N ASN A 119 -17.40 12.14 41.10
CA ASN A 119 -17.77 13.34 40.35
C ASN A 119 -18.70 14.26 41.19
N PRO A 120 -18.46 15.58 41.28
CA PRO A 120 -19.30 16.51 42.06
C PRO A 120 -20.73 16.77 41.54
N GLU A 121 -21.30 15.91 40.68
CA GLU A 121 -22.66 16.06 40.14
C GLU A 121 -23.62 14.98 40.68
N ASP A 122 -24.72 15.40 41.32
CA ASP A 122 -25.69 14.58 42.07
C ASP A 122 -26.37 13.41 41.32
N HIS A 123 -26.05 13.21 40.04
CA HIS A 123 -26.74 12.30 39.12
C HIS A 123 -25.80 11.29 38.42
N VAL A 124 -24.50 11.27 38.78
CA VAL A 124 -23.54 10.25 38.35
C VAL A 124 -23.04 9.49 39.59
N TYR A 125 -23.60 8.30 39.84
CA TYR A 125 -23.21 7.47 41.00
C TYR A 125 -22.06 6.51 40.67
N THR A 126 -20.95 6.65 41.38
CA THR A 126 -19.77 5.79 41.39
C THR A 126 -19.74 4.84 42.58
N ASP A 127 -18.96 3.75 42.47
CA ASP A 127 -18.54 2.93 43.61
C ASP A 127 -17.03 2.68 43.51
N CYS A 128 -16.25 3.48 44.25
CA CYS A 128 -14.78 3.46 44.21
C CYS A 128 -14.15 2.51 45.26
N ASN A 129 -14.94 1.66 45.94
CA ASN A 129 -14.50 0.85 47.09
C ASN A 129 -13.63 -0.38 46.70
N GLY A 130 -12.41 -0.15 46.21
CA GLY A 130 -11.46 -1.23 45.92
C GLY A 130 -9.98 -0.88 45.76
N LEU A 131 -9.59 0.40 45.70
CA LEU A 131 -8.23 0.80 45.33
C LEU A 131 -7.21 0.85 46.49
N LEU A 132 -6.84 -0.31 47.02
CA LEU A 132 -5.62 -0.47 47.83
C LEU A 132 -4.79 -1.71 47.41
N HIS A 133 -3.74 -1.42 46.63
CA HIS A 133 -2.65 -2.31 46.20
C HIS A 133 -3.00 -3.47 45.25
N ASN A 134 -2.47 -3.35 44.02
CA ASN A 134 -2.33 -4.37 42.97
C ASN A 134 -3.64 -4.87 42.30
N CYS A 135 -3.74 -4.63 40.98
CA CYS A 135 -4.73 -5.20 40.05
C CYS A 135 -4.52 -6.73 39.90
N PRO A 136 -5.54 -7.58 39.58
CA PRO A 136 -6.93 -7.34 39.13
C PRO A 136 -8.01 -7.88 40.12
N PRO A 137 -9.35 -7.92 39.85
CA PRO A 137 -10.06 -7.65 38.59
C PRO A 137 -11.36 -6.79 38.63
N ALA A 138 -11.70 -6.24 37.45
CA ALA A 138 -13.02 -5.83 36.92
C ALA A 138 -13.99 -4.92 37.74
N MET A 139 -14.44 -3.82 37.12
CA MET A 139 -15.40 -2.82 37.64
C MET A 139 -16.49 -2.47 36.59
N PRO A 140 -17.81 -2.50 36.90
CA PRO A 140 -18.88 -2.18 35.93
C PRO A 140 -19.49 -0.77 36.08
N ILE A 141 -19.82 -0.09 34.97
CA ILE A 141 -20.42 1.27 34.93
C ILE A 141 -21.90 1.25 34.48
N PHE A 142 -22.87 1.81 35.23
CA PHE A 142 -24.31 1.68 34.92
C PHE A 142 -24.95 2.92 34.22
N TYR A 143 -26.09 2.73 33.53
CA TYR A 143 -26.74 3.77 32.71
C TYR A 143 -28.28 3.90 32.86
N LYS A 144 -28.79 5.13 32.62
CA LYS A 144 -30.19 5.51 32.37
C LYS A 144 -30.20 6.76 31.49
N GLY A 145 -30.99 6.82 30.42
CA GLY A 145 -31.01 7.96 29.49
C GLY A 145 -32.40 8.38 29.02
N PHE A 146 -32.50 9.55 28.36
CA PHE A 146 -33.63 10.01 27.54
C PHE A 146 -33.21 11.16 26.58
N LEU A 147 -34.13 11.59 25.71
CA LEU A 147 -33.89 12.43 24.52
C LEU A 147 -34.32 13.91 24.69
N THR A 148 -33.65 14.86 24.00
CA THR A 148 -34.29 16.02 23.31
C THR A 148 -33.32 16.74 22.34
N PRO A 149 -33.80 17.42 21.28
CA PRO A 149 -32.97 18.15 20.29
C PRO A 149 -32.72 19.64 20.64
N PRO A 150 -31.76 20.33 19.97
CA PRO A 150 -31.32 21.68 20.33
C PRO A 150 -32.20 22.83 19.78
N PRO A 151 -32.16 24.02 20.40
CA PRO A 151 -32.83 25.25 19.92
C PRO A 151 -32.05 25.98 18.81
N ALA A 152 -32.73 26.83 18.06
CA ALA A 152 -32.21 27.48 16.84
C ALA A 152 -31.42 28.79 17.08
N ILE A 153 -30.49 29.09 16.17
CA ILE A 153 -29.62 30.27 16.18
C ILE A 153 -30.30 31.47 15.47
N PRO A 154 -30.32 32.68 16.07
CA PRO A 154 -30.66 33.91 15.37
C PRO A 154 -29.43 34.58 14.73
N ASN A 155 -29.59 35.18 13.55
CA ASN A 155 -28.53 35.85 12.79
C ASN A 155 -27.84 37.00 13.57
N HIS A 156 -26.51 37.14 13.44
CA HIS A 156 -25.85 38.31 12.82
C HIS A 156 -24.32 38.14 12.76
N CYS A 157 -23.72 38.16 11.55
CA CYS A 157 -22.27 38.21 11.40
C CYS A 157 -21.75 39.65 11.55
N ARG A 158 -20.91 39.92 12.55
CA ARG A 158 -20.00 41.09 12.65
C ARG A 158 -19.00 40.88 13.79
N GLY A 159 -17.72 40.73 13.46
CA GLY A 159 -16.63 40.57 14.42
C GLY A 159 -15.46 39.87 13.76
N SER A 160 -14.24 40.35 13.99
CA SER A 160 -13.02 39.80 13.42
C SER A 160 -12.21 39.11 14.51
N GLU A 161 -12.14 37.78 14.46
CA GLU A 161 -10.97 36.98 14.90
C GLU A 161 -11.14 35.49 14.51
N ASP A 162 -12.36 34.95 14.60
CA ASP A 162 -12.65 33.54 14.26
C ASP A 162 -12.78 33.28 12.75
N CYS A 163 -11.65 33.20 12.05
CA CYS A 163 -11.55 32.52 10.75
C CYS A 163 -10.22 31.76 10.63
N ALA A 164 -9.99 30.83 11.55
CA ALA A 164 -9.00 29.78 11.34
C ALA A 164 -9.45 28.92 10.15
N ILE A 165 -8.86 29.17 8.97
CA ILE A 165 -9.09 28.34 7.78
C ILE A 165 -8.52 26.96 8.09
N MET A 166 -9.41 25.99 8.31
CA MET A 166 -9.02 24.58 8.47
C MET A 166 -8.22 24.15 7.25
N ALA A 167 -6.98 23.70 7.48
CA ALA A 167 -6.07 23.29 6.41
C ALA A 167 -6.71 22.20 5.54
N THR A 168 -6.47 22.24 4.22
CA THR A 168 -6.96 21.20 3.30
C THR A 168 -6.27 19.85 3.58
N ARG A 169 -6.82 18.75 3.06
CA ARG A 169 -6.13 17.44 3.17
C ARG A 169 -4.78 17.48 2.46
N THR A 170 -4.74 18.19 1.33
CA THR A 170 -3.53 18.49 0.56
C THR A 170 -2.49 19.27 1.39
N GLU A 171 -2.91 20.26 2.19
CA GLU A 171 -2.03 21.00 3.11
C GLU A 171 -1.54 20.14 4.29
N ARG A 172 -2.36 19.24 4.82
CA ARG A 172 -1.92 18.27 5.85
C ARG A 172 -0.90 17.27 5.29
N LEU A 173 -1.16 16.71 4.11
CA LEU A 173 -0.25 15.79 3.42
C LEU A 173 1.10 16.47 3.09
N ALA A 174 1.08 17.71 2.58
CA ALA A 174 2.29 18.50 2.33
C ALA A 174 3.07 18.79 3.61
N THR A 175 2.38 19.09 4.71
CA THR A 175 3.01 19.34 6.02
C THR A 175 3.72 18.08 6.53
N TRP A 176 3.04 16.93 6.55
CA TRP A 176 3.62 15.64 6.92
C TRP A 176 4.84 15.30 6.03
N ALA A 177 4.69 15.44 4.71
CA ALA A 177 5.74 15.15 3.73
C ALA A 177 6.99 16.02 3.91
N SER A 178 6.83 17.29 4.34
CA SER A 178 7.96 18.17 4.67
C SER A 178 8.58 17.87 6.03
N GLY A 179 7.78 17.38 6.99
CA GLY A 179 8.16 17.24 8.40
C GLY A 179 8.85 15.92 8.75
N LEU A 180 8.59 14.82 8.02
CA LEU A 180 9.09 13.48 8.34
C LEU A 180 10.62 13.42 8.40
N GLN A 181 11.19 12.88 9.49
CA GLN A 181 12.61 12.58 9.65
C GLN A 181 12.89 11.08 9.57
N TYR A 182 14.11 10.70 9.19
CA TYR A 182 14.53 9.30 9.09
C TYR A 182 14.26 8.50 10.39
N ASN A 183 14.46 9.11 11.55
CA ASN A 183 14.29 8.47 12.85
C ASN A 183 12.82 8.21 13.23
N ASP A 184 11.87 8.80 12.51
CA ASP A 184 10.43 8.61 12.71
C ASP A 184 9.90 7.40 11.91
N ILE A 185 10.72 6.87 10.98
CA ILE A 185 10.33 5.81 10.05
C ILE A 185 10.53 4.43 10.71
N PRO A 186 9.50 3.57 10.76
CA PRO A 186 9.64 2.19 11.26
C PRO A 186 10.69 1.36 10.49
N GLN A 187 11.35 0.45 11.21
CA GLN A 187 12.47 -0.34 10.67
C GLN A 187 12.06 -1.31 9.54
N ASP A 188 10.82 -1.77 9.55
CA ASP A 188 10.20 -2.57 8.49
C ASP A 188 9.86 -1.73 7.25
N VAL A 189 9.42 -0.48 7.43
CA VAL A 189 9.26 0.50 6.33
C VAL A 189 10.61 0.83 5.69
N ILE A 190 11.66 1.01 6.48
CA ILE A 190 13.05 1.19 5.99
C ILE A 190 13.50 -0.05 5.19
N GLN A 191 13.33 -1.25 5.76
CA GLN A 191 13.72 -2.49 5.07
C GLN A 191 12.92 -2.71 3.78
N ARG A 192 11.60 -2.48 3.80
CA ARG A 192 10.74 -2.61 2.61
C ARG A 192 11.11 -1.60 1.52
N THR A 193 11.52 -0.39 1.88
CA THR A 193 12.06 0.60 0.94
C THR A 193 13.31 0.07 0.23
N LYS A 194 14.22 -0.61 0.96
CA LYS A 194 15.42 -1.24 0.41
C LYS A 194 15.09 -2.44 -0.48
N ASP A 195 14.15 -3.29 -0.06
CA ASP A 195 13.63 -4.41 -0.86
C ASP A 195 13.11 -3.91 -2.23
N LEU A 196 12.27 -2.87 -2.21
CA LEU A 196 11.65 -2.27 -3.40
C LEU A 196 12.67 -1.53 -4.29
N PHE A 197 13.65 -0.85 -3.69
CA PHE A 197 14.74 -0.19 -4.43
C PHE A 197 15.60 -1.20 -5.20
N LEU A 198 15.89 -2.36 -4.60
CA LEU A 198 16.68 -3.39 -5.25
C LEU A 198 15.91 -4.10 -6.38
N ASP A 199 14.61 -4.37 -6.18
CA ASP A 199 13.71 -4.91 -7.20
C ASP A 199 13.59 -3.97 -8.42
N TRP A 200 13.43 -2.66 -8.14
CA TRP A 200 13.42 -1.60 -9.13
C TRP A 200 14.72 -1.55 -9.95
N PHE A 201 15.88 -1.59 -9.28
CA PHE A 201 17.18 -1.60 -9.93
C PHE A 201 17.31 -2.74 -10.94
N GLY A 202 16.92 -3.96 -10.56
CA GLY A 202 16.87 -5.11 -11.46
C GLY A 202 15.99 -4.87 -12.69
N CYS A 203 14.77 -4.37 -12.48
CA CYS A 203 13.84 -4.07 -13.59
C CYS A 203 14.39 -2.99 -14.52
N THR A 204 15.09 -1.99 -13.96
CA THR A 204 15.71 -0.89 -14.71
C THR A 204 16.90 -1.35 -15.54
N ILE A 205 17.71 -2.27 -15.02
CA ILE A 205 18.79 -2.94 -15.74
C ILE A 205 18.26 -3.79 -16.90
N ALA A 206 17.22 -4.59 -16.65
CA ALA A 206 16.62 -5.47 -17.65
C ALA A 206 15.97 -4.71 -18.81
N GLY A 207 15.44 -3.50 -18.57
CA GLY A 207 14.77 -2.69 -19.58
C GLY A 207 15.67 -1.93 -20.55
N ARG A 208 16.95 -1.71 -20.22
CA ARG A 208 17.76 -0.61 -20.80
C ARG A 208 18.00 -0.71 -22.31
N HIS A 209 17.91 -1.91 -22.87
CA HIS A 209 18.11 -2.15 -24.30
C HIS A 209 16.82 -2.07 -25.14
N HIS A 210 15.64 -1.91 -24.53
CA HIS A 210 14.37 -1.87 -25.25
C HIS A 210 14.29 -0.67 -26.22
N PRO A 211 13.73 -0.82 -27.45
CA PRO A 211 13.70 0.25 -28.45
C PRO A 211 13.09 1.58 -27.96
N ALA A 212 12.04 1.52 -27.14
CA ALA A 212 11.42 2.72 -26.56
C ALA A 212 12.36 3.47 -25.60
N VAL A 213 13.15 2.74 -24.79
CA VAL A 213 14.13 3.32 -23.86
C VAL A 213 15.28 3.95 -24.64
N LYS A 214 15.75 3.30 -25.71
CA LYS A 214 16.75 3.85 -26.64
C LYS A 214 16.25 5.14 -27.33
N ALA A 215 15.01 5.17 -27.81
CA ALA A 215 14.42 6.38 -28.42
C ALA A 215 14.33 7.55 -27.40
N ILE A 216 13.95 7.24 -26.17
CA ILE A 216 13.92 8.19 -25.04
C ILE A 216 15.32 8.69 -24.69
N ALA A 217 16.33 7.82 -24.63
CA ALA A 217 17.72 8.19 -24.38
C ALA A 217 18.29 9.10 -25.48
N ILE A 218 17.93 8.87 -26.75
CA ILE A 218 18.31 9.75 -27.87
C ILE A 218 17.71 11.15 -27.72
N PHE A 219 16.43 11.28 -27.34
CA PHE A 219 15.84 12.58 -27.01
C PHE A 219 16.59 13.28 -25.87
N VAL A 220 16.95 12.53 -24.83
CA VAL A 220 17.72 13.06 -23.69
C VAL A 220 19.13 13.51 -24.09
N GLN A 221 19.82 12.80 -25.00
CA GLN A 221 21.11 13.23 -25.56
C GLN A 221 21.02 14.51 -26.41
N GLN A 222 19.86 14.77 -27.04
CA GLN A 222 19.66 15.93 -27.90
C GLN A 222 19.20 17.18 -27.14
N MET A 223 18.41 17.01 -26.07
CA MET A 223 17.70 18.10 -25.37
C MET A 223 18.17 18.31 -23.93
N GLY A 224 18.84 17.32 -23.33
CA GLY A 224 19.39 17.41 -21.98
C GLY A 224 20.79 18.03 -21.95
N PRO A 225 21.27 18.47 -20.77
CA PRO A 225 22.66 18.87 -20.59
C PRO A 225 23.63 17.74 -20.97
N ALA A 226 24.67 18.06 -21.74
CA ALA A 226 25.67 17.11 -22.23
C ALA A 226 26.59 16.52 -21.14
N SER A 227 26.44 16.96 -19.89
CA SER A 227 27.05 16.38 -18.70
C SER A 227 26.23 16.71 -17.45
N GLY A 228 26.44 15.94 -16.38
CA GLY A 228 25.86 16.17 -15.07
C GLY A 228 26.26 15.09 -14.07
N ARG A 229 25.70 15.14 -12.86
CA ARG A 229 26.00 14.17 -11.80
C ARG A 229 24.99 13.01 -11.71
N SER A 230 23.88 13.08 -12.44
CA SER A 230 22.84 12.05 -12.41
C SER A 230 23.10 11.00 -13.48
N GLU A 231 23.16 9.74 -13.06
CA GLU A 231 23.63 8.62 -13.87
C GLU A 231 22.49 7.89 -14.58
N LEU A 232 22.78 7.36 -15.77
CA LEU A 232 21.95 6.33 -16.39
C LEU A 232 22.36 4.95 -15.88
N VAL A 233 21.37 4.11 -15.56
CA VAL A 233 21.60 2.81 -14.91
C VAL A 233 22.59 1.93 -15.67
N ASP A 234 23.50 1.30 -14.91
CA ASP A 234 24.60 0.45 -15.38
C ASP A 234 25.64 1.17 -16.26
N HIS A 235 25.57 2.49 -16.45
CA HIS A 235 26.46 3.33 -17.27
C HIS A 235 26.60 2.93 -18.75
N GLU A 236 26.02 1.82 -19.21
CA GLU A 236 26.22 1.30 -20.57
C GLU A 236 25.62 2.20 -21.67
N LEU A 237 24.63 3.04 -21.32
CA LEU A 237 24.14 4.11 -22.20
C LEU A 237 25.18 5.23 -22.42
N GLY A 238 26.27 5.25 -21.66
CA GLY A 238 27.52 5.96 -21.98
C GLY A 238 27.63 7.41 -21.48
N PHE A 239 26.65 7.94 -20.76
CA PHE A 239 26.67 9.33 -20.27
C PHE A 239 25.87 9.55 -18.98
N SER A 240 26.17 10.67 -18.30
CA SER A 240 25.41 11.26 -17.20
C SER A 240 24.88 12.63 -17.60
N THR A 241 23.82 13.09 -16.94
CA THR A 241 23.15 14.37 -17.25
C THR A 241 22.52 14.98 -15.98
N SER A 242 21.60 15.94 -16.11
CA SER A 242 20.89 16.55 -14.99
C SER A 242 19.73 15.68 -14.47
N PRO A 243 19.27 15.87 -13.21
CA PRO A 243 18.34 14.96 -12.56
C PRO A 243 17.07 14.62 -13.35
N ALA A 244 16.36 15.63 -13.85
CA ALA A 244 15.11 15.43 -14.59
C ALA A 244 15.30 14.59 -15.85
N PHE A 245 16.42 14.78 -16.56
CA PHE A 245 16.74 14.09 -17.79
C PHE A 245 17.23 12.65 -17.56
N ALA A 246 18.04 12.42 -16.51
CA ALA A 246 18.48 11.07 -16.14
C ALA A 246 17.32 10.21 -15.60
N ALA A 247 16.50 10.78 -14.72
CA ALA A 247 15.33 10.12 -14.16
C ALA A 247 14.33 9.70 -15.25
N LEU A 248 14.13 10.54 -16.28
CA LEU A 248 13.22 10.25 -17.41
C LEU A 248 13.59 8.93 -18.12
N VAL A 249 14.88 8.68 -18.39
CA VAL A 249 15.35 7.43 -19.03
C VAL A 249 15.25 6.26 -18.06
N ASN A 250 15.73 6.42 -16.81
CA ASN A 250 15.75 5.35 -15.82
C ASN A 250 14.31 4.87 -15.49
N ALA A 251 13.36 5.79 -15.34
CA ALA A 251 11.95 5.48 -15.13
C ALA A 251 11.31 4.74 -16.31
N ALA A 252 11.57 5.19 -17.54
CA ALA A 252 11.12 4.53 -18.75
C ALA A 252 11.70 3.11 -18.90
N SER A 253 12.95 2.89 -18.46
CA SER A 253 13.60 1.57 -18.45
C SER A 253 12.99 0.65 -17.41
N SER A 254 12.74 1.15 -16.19
CA SER A 254 12.23 0.34 -15.07
C SER A 254 10.87 -0.31 -15.30
N HIS A 255 10.04 0.27 -16.17
CA HIS A 255 8.64 -0.12 -16.36
C HIS A 255 8.40 -0.95 -17.65
N VAL A 256 9.44 -1.28 -18.41
CA VAL A 256 9.32 -1.92 -19.74
C VAL A 256 9.33 -3.44 -19.73
N VAL A 257 9.85 -4.06 -18.67
CA VAL A 257 9.87 -5.53 -18.51
C VAL A 257 8.67 -6.09 -17.75
N GLU A 258 7.76 -5.21 -17.30
CA GLU A 258 6.52 -5.54 -16.58
C GLU A 258 6.70 -6.40 -15.31
N GLN A 259 7.90 -6.43 -14.71
CA GLN A 259 8.23 -7.14 -13.45
C GLN A 259 8.35 -6.22 -12.21
N ASP A 260 8.15 -4.93 -12.39
CA ASP A 260 8.13 -3.87 -11.38
C ASP A 260 7.04 -4.03 -10.30
N ASP A 261 7.17 -3.27 -9.21
CA ASP A 261 6.26 -3.29 -8.06
C ASP A 261 4.82 -2.87 -8.39
N LEU A 262 3.87 -3.15 -7.49
CA LEU A 262 2.47 -2.71 -7.64
C LEU A 262 1.83 -2.46 -6.26
N HIS A 263 1.51 -1.20 -5.96
CA HIS A 263 0.75 -0.83 -4.78
C HIS A 263 -0.74 -1.14 -4.98
N ASN A 264 -1.27 -2.05 -4.15
CA ASN A 264 -2.55 -2.72 -4.43
C ASN A 264 -3.76 -1.78 -4.34
N ARG A 265 -3.75 -0.82 -3.42
CA ARG A 265 -4.91 0.07 -3.19
C ARG A 265 -5.02 1.18 -4.23
N SER A 266 -3.88 1.74 -4.68
CA SER A 266 -3.81 2.83 -5.65
C SER A 266 -3.73 2.38 -7.12
N ILE A 267 -3.49 1.07 -7.35
CA ILE A 267 -3.26 0.47 -8.68
C ILE A 267 -2.13 1.22 -9.42
N MET A 268 -1.01 1.41 -8.70
CA MET A 268 0.12 2.24 -9.11
C MET A 268 1.42 1.43 -9.04
N HIS A 269 2.40 1.77 -9.89
CA HIS A 269 3.74 1.17 -9.89
C HIS A 269 4.80 2.14 -9.31
N PRO A 270 4.73 2.50 -8.01
CA PRO A 270 5.49 3.61 -7.41
C PRO A 270 7.00 3.52 -7.60
N ALA A 271 7.59 2.33 -7.55
CA ALA A 271 9.04 2.14 -7.72
C ALA A 271 9.56 2.81 -8.99
N THR A 272 8.81 2.65 -10.09
CA THR A 272 9.19 3.11 -11.43
C THR A 272 9.21 4.64 -11.60
N VAL A 273 8.76 5.39 -10.60
CA VAL A 273 8.68 6.85 -10.64
C VAL A 273 9.41 7.51 -9.47
N ILE A 274 9.34 6.93 -8.27
CA ILE A 274 9.91 7.54 -7.06
C ILE A 274 11.42 7.30 -6.96
N PHE A 275 11.90 6.06 -7.09
CA PHE A 275 13.35 5.78 -7.06
C PHE A 275 14.15 6.47 -8.19
N PRO A 276 13.73 6.47 -9.47
CA PRO A 276 14.50 7.15 -10.52
C PRO A 276 14.57 8.66 -10.30
N ALA A 277 13.48 9.28 -9.81
CA ALA A 277 13.49 10.70 -9.49
C ALA A 277 14.36 11.02 -8.27
N ALA A 278 14.14 10.31 -7.16
CA ALA A 278 14.86 10.52 -5.92
C ALA A 278 16.36 10.23 -6.07
N LEU A 279 16.77 9.18 -6.79
CA LEU A 279 18.18 8.82 -6.91
C LEU A 279 18.93 9.80 -7.82
N ALA A 280 18.34 10.19 -8.95
CA ALA A 280 18.96 11.17 -9.84
C ALA A 280 19.18 12.52 -9.14
N VAL A 281 18.26 12.94 -8.26
CA VAL A 281 18.40 14.15 -7.42
C VAL A 281 19.40 13.93 -6.28
N ALA A 282 19.38 12.77 -5.59
CA ALA A 282 20.32 12.44 -4.53
C ALA A 282 21.78 12.42 -5.04
N GLN A 283 22.01 11.89 -6.25
CA GLN A 283 23.29 11.95 -6.95
C GLN A 283 23.77 13.38 -7.21
N ASP A 284 22.88 14.25 -7.71
CA ASP A 284 23.24 15.65 -7.99
C ASP A 284 23.50 16.46 -6.71
N LEU A 285 22.67 16.28 -5.66
CA LEU A 285 22.92 16.92 -4.37
C LEU A 285 24.11 16.30 -3.62
N GLY A 286 24.44 15.03 -3.91
CA GLY A 286 25.39 14.24 -3.12
C GLY A 286 24.83 13.75 -1.78
N ALA A 287 23.51 13.61 -1.67
CA ALA A 287 22.82 13.20 -0.45
C ALA A 287 23.24 11.79 0.01
N ASN A 288 23.18 11.57 1.33
CA ASN A 288 23.38 10.26 1.94
C ASN A 288 22.13 9.37 1.76
N GLY A 289 22.27 8.07 2.06
CA GLY A 289 21.18 7.11 1.89
C GLY A 289 20.01 7.27 2.87
N ARG A 290 20.16 7.94 4.02
CA ARG A 290 19.05 8.19 4.95
C ARG A 290 18.11 9.27 4.44
N ASP A 291 18.66 10.34 3.86
CA ASP A 291 17.89 11.37 3.17
C ASP A 291 17.15 10.78 1.96
N PHE A 292 17.83 9.90 1.20
CA PHE A 292 17.22 9.17 0.08
C PHE A 292 16.10 8.21 0.51
N ILE A 293 16.30 7.40 1.55
CA ILE A 293 15.24 6.51 2.10
C ILE A 293 14.05 7.36 2.56
N THR A 294 14.29 8.45 3.31
CA THR A 294 13.23 9.35 3.79
C THR A 294 12.45 9.97 2.62
N ALA A 295 13.14 10.42 1.58
CA ALA A 295 12.51 10.94 0.38
C ALA A 295 11.72 9.89 -0.42
N CYS A 296 12.21 8.66 -0.49
CA CYS A 296 11.48 7.56 -1.13
C CYS A 296 10.20 7.22 -0.36
N VAL A 297 10.28 7.11 0.97
CA VAL A 297 9.11 6.88 1.83
C VAL A 297 8.07 7.99 1.67
N VAL A 298 8.48 9.27 1.68
CA VAL A 298 7.60 10.41 1.39
C VAL A 298 6.97 10.32 0.00
N GLY A 299 7.75 9.96 -1.02
CA GLY A 299 7.25 9.81 -2.39
C GLY A 299 6.23 8.69 -2.54
N TYR A 300 6.47 7.54 -1.91
CA TYR A 300 5.54 6.40 -1.86
C TYR A 300 4.24 6.80 -1.17
N GLU A 301 4.33 7.40 0.01
CA GLU A 301 3.16 7.82 0.80
C GLU A 301 2.28 8.80 0.00
N VAL A 302 2.86 9.91 -0.46
CA VAL A 302 2.13 10.95 -1.21
C VAL A 302 1.58 10.41 -2.53
N GLY A 303 2.40 9.71 -3.32
CA GLY A 303 2.00 9.22 -4.64
C GLY A 303 0.90 8.16 -4.57
N CYS A 304 1.01 7.20 -3.65
CA CYS A 304 0.01 6.16 -3.48
C CYS A 304 -1.31 6.72 -2.91
N ARG A 305 -1.27 7.62 -1.93
CA ARG A 305 -2.46 8.27 -1.39
C ARG A 305 -3.23 9.08 -2.43
N VAL A 306 -2.53 9.78 -3.33
CA VAL A 306 -3.16 10.42 -4.50
C VAL A 306 -3.78 9.38 -5.45
N GLY A 307 -3.11 8.25 -5.70
CA GLY A 307 -3.69 7.18 -6.52
C GLY A 307 -4.92 6.52 -5.90
N GLU A 308 -4.96 6.33 -4.57
CA GLU A 308 -6.15 5.86 -3.82
C GLU A 308 -7.29 6.88 -3.86
N PHE A 309 -6.97 8.18 -3.72
CA PHE A 309 -7.92 9.29 -3.87
C PHE A 309 -8.57 9.31 -5.26
N LEU A 310 -7.79 9.12 -6.32
CA LEU A 310 -8.26 9.09 -7.71
C LEU A 310 -9.07 7.81 -8.04
N GLY A 311 -8.64 6.66 -7.52
CA GLY A 311 -9.41 5.41 -7.53
C GLY A 311 -9.64 4.75 -8.90
N LYS A 312 -10.53 3.75 -8.90
CA LYS A 312 -10.74 2.81 -10.03
C LYS A 312 -11.32 3.47 -11.28
N SER A 313 -12.18 4.48 -11.14
CA SER A 313 -12.82 5.15 -12.27
C SER A 313 -11.87 6.09 -13.00
N HIS A 314 -10.94 6.72 -12.28
CA HIS A 314 -9.77 7.38 -12.87
C HIS A 314 -8.89 6.36 -13.61
N TYR A 315 -8.55 5.24 -12.94
CA TYR A 315 -7.74 4.18 -13.53
C TYR A 315 -8.33 3.62 -14.82
N ALA A 316 -9.66 3.63 -15.00
CA ALA A 316 -10.30 3.20 -16.25
C ALA A 316 -10.02 4.11 -17.48
N ARG A 317 -9.41 5.29 -17.30
CA ARG A 317 -9.09 6.25 -18.38
C ARG A 317 -7.62 6.69 -18.38
N PHE A 318 -7.01 6.79 -17.21
CA PHE A 318 -5.66 7.27 -16.98
C PHE A 318 -4.82 6.27 -16.20
N HIS A 319 -3.51 6.26 -16.45
CA HIS A 319 -2.55 5.43 -15.74
C HIS A 319 -2.18 6.10 -14.40
N SER A 320 -2.63 5.55 -13.27
CA SER A 320 -2.35 6.08 -11.92
C SER A 320 -0.86 6.34 -11.64
N THR A 321 0.03 5.51 -12.21
CA THR A 321 1.49 5.68 -12.09
C THR A 321 1.99 6.99 -12.72
N ALA A 322 1.31 7.53 -13.72
CA ALA A 322 1.63 8.87 -14.22
C ALA A 322 1.04 9.96 -13.31
N THR A 323 -0.25 9.84 -12.99
CA THR A 323 -1.04 10.94 -12.41
C THR A 323 -0.88 11.09 -10.90
N GLY A 324 -0.77 9.98 -10.15
CA GLY A 324 -0.33 9.98 -8.75
C GLY A 324 1.20 10.00 -8.63
N GLY A 325 1.89 9.27 -9.50
CA GLY A 325 3.36 9.18 -9.46
C GLY A 325 4.08 10.51 -9.69
N VAL A 326 3.56 11.42 -10.52
CA VAL A 326 4.14 12.77 -10.68
C VAL A 326 4.13 13.55 -9.36
N ILE A 327 3.11 13.36 -8.52
CA ILE A 327 3.05 13.97 -7.18
C ILE A 327 4.05 13.29 -6.24
N GLY A 328 4.17 11.96 -6.30
CA GLY A 328 5.16 11.20 -5.52
C GLY A 328 6.60 11.62 -5.85
N ALA A 329 6.95 11.77 -7.13
CA ALA A 329 8.25 12.29 -7.56
C ALA A 329 8.48 13.75 -7.11
N ALA A 330 7.44 14.59 -7.15
CA ALA A 330 7.50 15.97 -6.69
C ALA A 330 7.74 16.07 -5.16
N ALA A 331 7.09 15.21 -4.38
CA ALA A 331 7.24 15.15 -2.93
C ALA A 331 8.61 14.57 -2.52
N ALA A 332 9.05 13.48 -3.15
CA ALA A 332 10.39 12.92 -2.93
C ALA A 332 11.49 13.93 -3.27
N THR A 333 11.38 14.61 -4.41
CA THR A 333 12.34 15.65 -4.81
C THR A 333 12.32 16.84 -3.84
N ALA A 334 11.12 17.30 -3.43
CA ALA A 334 10.99 18.36 -2.43
C ALA A 334 11.60 18.00 -1.07
N ARG A 335 11.47 16.73 -0.63
CA ARG A 335 12.07 16.24 0.62
C ARG A 335 13.60 16.18 0.58
N LEU A 336 14.19 15.82 -0.57
CA LEU A 336 15.64 15.92 -0.81
C LEU A 336 16.14 17.36 -0.90
N LEU A 337 15.32 18.24 -1.49
CA LEU A 337 15.65 19.66 -1.65
C LEU A 337 15.54 20.48 -0.36
N GLY A 338 15.00 19.90 0.72
CA GLY A 338 14.82 20.56 2.02
C GLY A 338 13.69 21.60 2.02
N LEU A 339 12.60 21.35 1.30
CA LEU A 339 11.47 22.28 1.21
C LEU A 339 10.56 22.22 2.44
N ASP A 340 10.14 23.40 2.93
CA ASP A 340 9.11 23.52 3.97
C ASP A 340 7.70 23.14 3.45
N SER A 341 6.71 23.10 4.34
CA SER A 341 5.32 22.76 4.00
C SER A 341 4.72 23.62 2.87
N ALA A 342 5.01 24.92 2.81
CA ALA A 342 4.45 25.81 1.78
C ALA A 342 5.10 25.62 0.40
N ALA A 343 6.41 25.36 0.38
CA ALA A 343 7.14 25.00 -0.84
C ALA A 343 6.85 23.56 -1.29
N MET A 344 6.67 22.61 -0.36
CA MET A 344 6.19 21.24 -0.61
C MET A 344 4.78 21.25 -1.22
N LEU A 345 3.86 22.03 -0.66
CA LEU A 345 2.52 22.25 -1.19
C LEU A 345 2.55 22.85 -2.61
N SER A 346 3.44 23.82 -2.85
CA SER A 346 3.63 24.43 -4.16
C SER A 346 4.22 23.45 -5.19
N SER A 347 5.10 22.54 -4.75
CA SER A 347 5.60 21.41 -5.55
C SER A 347 4.46 20.46 -5.95
N ILE A 348 3.68 19.99 -4.97
CA ILE A 348 2.50 19.13 -5.17
C ILE A 348 1.48 19.78 -6.12
N GLY A 349 1.17 21.07 -5.93
CA GLY A 349 0.28 21.84 -6.80
C GLY A 349 0.77 21.96 -8.24
N THR A 350 2.07 22.25 -8.41
CA THR A 350 2.69 22.37 -9.74
C THR A 350 2.76 21.01 -10.45
N ALA A 351 2.98 19.92 -9.70
CA ALA A 351 2.97 18.56 -10.22
C ALA A 351 1.56 18.12 -10.67
N GLY A 352 0.52 18.36 -9.87
CA GLY A 352 -0.86 17.99 -10.21
C GLY A 352 -1.42 18.74 -11.41
N THR A 353 -0.91 19.94 -11.68
CA THR A 353 -1.22 20.71 -12.91
C THR A 353 -0.69 20.02 -14.19
N GLN A 354 0.24 19.07 -14.07
CA GLN A 354 0.89 18.35 -15.17
C GLN A 354 0.48 16.86 -15.23
N ALA A 355 -0.39 16.38 -14.34
CA ALA A 355 -0.78 14.98 -14.24
C ALA A 355 -1.52 14.46 -15.49
N ALA A 356 -0.83 13.65 -16.30
CA ALA A 356 -1.35 13.10 -17.54
C ALA A 356 -0.77 11.71 -17.88
N GLY A 357 -1.56 10.86 -18.51
CA GLY A 357 -1.13 9.54 -19.02
C GLY A 357 -2.32 8.69 -19.43
N LEU A 358 -2.69 8.71 -20.71
CA LEU A 358 -3.92 8.10 -21.23
C LEU A 358 -3.72 6.63 -21.59
N TRP A 359 -4.70 5.78 -21.31
CA TRP A 359 -4.65 4.35 -21.67
C TRP A 359 -4.82 4.02 -23.16
N GLN A 360 -5.05 5.01 -24.02
CA GLN A 360 -5.26 4.84 -25.46
C GLN A 360 -4.19 3.94 -26.12
N PHE A 361 -2.94 3.98 -25.64
CA PHE A 361 -1.85 3.16 -26.17
C PHE A 361 -2.11 1.64 -26.13
N LEU A 362 -2.97 1.16 -25.22
CA LEU A 362 -3.36 -0.25 -25.11
C LEU A 362 -4.20 -0.71 -26.31
N LEU A 363 -5.00 0.18 -26.89
CA LEU A 363 -5.81 -0.10 -28.08
C LEU A 363 -4.95 -0.09 -29.35
N ASP A 364 -3.95 0.78 -29.39
CA ASP A 364 -3.04 0.96 -30.53
C ASP A 364 -1.75 0.11 -30.44
N ALA A 365 -1.62 -0.70 -29.38
CA ALA A 365 -0.47 -1.57 -29.08
C ALA A 365 0.92 -0.88 -29.13
N THR A 366 1.00 0.40 -28.74
CA THR A 366 2.25 1.19 -28.86
C THR A 366 3.09 1.20 -27.58
N HIS A 367 4.37 1.52 -27.69
CA HIS A 367 5.30 1.55 -26.55
C HIS A 367 5.20 2.82 -25.66
N SER A 368 4.21 3.70 -25.86
CA SER A 368 4.16 5.00 -25.18
C SER A 368 3.89 4.94 -23.67
N LYS A 369 3.54 3.76 -23.12
CA LYS A 369 3.50 3.50 -21.66
C LYS A 369 4.72 4.05 -20.94
N GLN A 370 5.91 3.94 -21.53
CA GLN A 370 7.16 4.32 -20.87
C GLN A 370 7.40 5.85 -20.84
N VAL A 371 6.58 6.62 -21.57
CA VAL A 371 6.49 8.08 -21.40
C VAL A 371 5.77 8.42 -20.09
N HIS A 372 4.86 7.58 -19.60
CA HIS A 372 4.10 7.82 -18.37
C HIS A 372 5.01 7.93 -17.15
N THR A 373 5.93 6.98 -16.97
CA THR A 373 6.88 6.99 -15.85
C THR A 373 7.97 8.03 -16.05
N GLY A 374 8.57 8.09 -17.24
CA GLY A 374 9.62 9.07 -17.57
C GLY A 374 9.18 10.52 -17.40
N LYS A 375 7.98 10.87 -17.88
CA LYS A 375 7.46 12.25 -17.78
C LYS A 375 7.01 12.58 -16.37
N ALA A 376 6.45 11.63 -15.61
CA ALA A 376 6.13 11.83 -14.20
C ALA A 376 7.37 12.16 -13.34
N CYS A 377 8.51 11.50 -13.58
CA CYS A 377 9.77 11.86 -12.93
C CYS A 377 10.24 13.26 -13.32
N PHE A 378 10.26 13.57 -14.62
CA PHE A 378 10.71 14.86 -15.13
C PHE A 378 9.88 16.02 -14.56
N ASP A 379 8.55 15.89 -14.60
CA ASP A 379 7.61 16.94 -14.18
C ASP A 379 7.56 17.10 -12.66
N GLY A 380 7.72 16.01 -11.90
CA GLY A 380 7.86 16.07 -10.45
C GLY A 380 9.15 16.76 -10.01
N ILE A 381 10.29 16.45 -10.67
CA ILE A 381 11.55 17.14 -10.42
C ILE A 381 11.43 18.62 -10.80
N PHE A 382 10.87 18.94 -11.97
CA PHE A 382 10.62 20.32 -12.39
C PHE A 382 9.77 21.08 -11.38
N ALA A 383 8.65 20.51 -10.93
CA ALA A 383 7.75 21.11 -9.95
C ALA A 383 8.46 21.46 -8.63
N ALA A 384 9.28 20.55 -8.11
CA ALA A 384 10.01 20.76 -6.87
C ALA A 384 11.15 21.80 -7.00
N TYR A 385 11.92 21.79 -8.09
CA TYR A 385 12.94 22.80 -8.33
C TYR A 385 12.34 24.19 -8.62
N ALA A 386 11.18 24.25 -9.27
CA ALA A 386 10.45 25.50 -9.50
C ALA A 386 9.86 26.06 -8.19
N ALA A 387 9.26 25.21 -7.35
CA ALA A 387 8.76 25.59 -6.03
C ALA A 387 9.91 26.07 -5.10
N LYS A 388 11.08 25.41 -5.13
CA LYS A 388 12.30 25.89 -4.46
C LYS A 388 12.72 27.30 -4.90
N SER A 389 12.40 27.66 -6.14
CA SER A 389 12.69 28.95 -6.75
C SER A 389 11.55 29.98 -6.58
N GLY A 390 10.53 29.67 -5.77
CA GLY A 390 9.40 30.57 -5.47
C GLY A 390 8.20 30.48 -6.41
N LEU A 391 8.11 29.48 -7.29
CA LEU A 391 6.88 29.23 -8.05
C LEU A 391 5.77 28.75 -7.11
N LEU A 392 4.66 29.51 -7.06
CA LEU A 392 3.48 29.16 -6.27
C LEU A 392 2.60 28.16 -7.05
N GLY A 393 2.35 26.99 -6.45
CA GLY A 393 1.42 26.00 -6.98
C GLY A 393 -0.01 26.19 -6.46
N PRO A 394 -1.03 25.63 -7.14
CA PRO A 394 -2.38 25.53 -6.58
C PRO A 394 -2.39 24.74 -5.26
N LYS A 395 -2.77 25.39 -4.16
CA LYS A 395 -2.84 24.77 -2.82
C LYS A 395 -3.79 23.55 -2.77
N ASP A 396 -4.89 23.65 -3.52
CA ASP A 396 -5.96 22.68 -3.53
C ASP A 396 -6.04 22.03 -4.92
N VAL A 397 -4.96 21.34 -5.29
CA VAL A 397 -4.83 20.66 -6.59
C VAL A 397 -5.55 19.31 -6.63
N LEU A 398 -5.83 18.71 -5.49
CA LEU A 398 -6.50 17.41 -5.39
C LEU A 398 -8.02 17.58 -5.26
N GLU A 399 -8.45 18.26 -4.20
CA GLU A 399 -9.84 18.27 -3.70
C GLU A 399 -10.71 19.34 -4.40
N GLY A 400 -10.08 20.43 -4.83
CA GLY A 400 -10.75 21.68 -5.18
C GLY A 400 -11.62 21.64 -6.43
N PRO A 401 -12.42 22.71 -6.67
CA PRO A 401 -13.43 22.77 -7.73
C PRO A 401 -12.86 22.77 -9.17
N LYS A 402 -11.53 22.77 -9.32
CA LYS A 402 -10.80 22.53 -10.58
C LYS A 402 -9.61 21.58 -10.40
N GLY A 403 -9.56 20.86 -9.28
CA GLY A 403 -8.51 19.90 -8.95
C GLY A 403 -8.65 18.58 -9.69
N MET A 404 -7.65 17.71 -9.51
CA MET A 404 -7.55 16.40 -10.14
C MET A 404 -8.77 15.52 -9.85
N GLY A 405 -9.37 15.62 -8.66
CA GLY A 405 -10.60 14.91 -8.30
C GLY A 405 -11.79 15.28 -9.18
N VAL A 406 -11.91 16.54 -9.60
CA VAL A 406 -13.00 17.01 -10.48
C VAL A 406 -12.66 16.82 -11.96
N ALA A 407 -11.39 16.95 -12.33
CA ALA A 407 -10.94 16.96 -13.72
C ALA A 407 -10.65 15.55 -14.29
N LEU A 408 -10.19 14.61 -13.45
CA LEU A 408 -9.63 13.33 -13.91
C LEU A 408 -10.40 12.10 -13.40
N VAL A 409 -11.34 12.26 -12.46
CA VAL A 409 -12.12 11.16 -11.87
C VAL A 409 -13.55 11.23 -12.43
N PRO A 410 -14.04 10.19 -13.16
CA PRO A 410 -15.38 10.20 -13.75
C PRO A 410 -16.53 10.05 -12.74
N ASP A 411 -16.25 9.35 -11.65
CA ASP A 411 -17.18 9.09 -10.54
C ASP A 411 -16.70 9.87 -9.30
N THR A 412 -17.17 9.53 -8.11
CA THR A 412 -16.71 10.17 -6.87
C THR A 412 -15.30 9.71 -6.48
N PRO A 413 -14.34 10.63 -6.20
CA PRO A 413 -13.03 10.28 -5.61
C PRO A 413 -13.13 9.88 -4.14
N THR A 414 -12.01 9.53 -3.51
CA THR A 414 -11.93 9.13 -2.08
C THR A 414 -11.12 10.13 -1.24
N PRO A 415 -11.67 11.31 -0.84
CA PRO A 415 -10.91 12.36 -0.14
C PRO A 415 -10.10 11.91 1.08
N SER A 416 -10.63 10.99 1.90
CA SER A 416 -9.94 10.51 3.10
C SER A 416 -8.61 9.80 2.83
N ALA A 417 -8.41 9.24 1.64
CA ALA A 417 -7.15 8.57 1.29
C ALA A 417 -5.95 9.53 1.31
N ILE A 418 -6.17 10.83 1.10
CA ILE A 418 -5.12 11.86 1.06
C ILE A 418 -4.34 11.94 2.39
N ASP A 419 -5.00 11.77 3.54
CA ASP A 419 -4.44 12.15 4.84
C ASP A 419 -4.85 11.28 6.05
N THR A 420 -5.80 10.35 5.93
CA THR A 420 -6.15 9.41 7.02
C THR A 420 -4.98 8.50 7.39
N ASP A 421 -4.65 8.38 8.68
CA ASP A 421 -3.63 7.49 9.23
C ASP A 421 -2.19 7.72 8.71
N LEU A 422 -1.86 8.97 8.36
CA LEU A 422 -0.50 9.38 7.95
C LEU A 422 0.55 9.05 9.03
N GLY A 423 1.56 8.28 8.65
CA GLY A 423 2.61 7.79 9.56
C GLY A 423 2.19 6.58 10.42
N LEU A 424 0.98 6.04 10.22
CA LEU A 424 0.49 4.82 10.86
C LEU A 424 0.29 3.70 9.83
N ASP A 425 -0.43 3.97 8.75
CA ASP A 425 -0.54 3.08 7.57
C ASP A 425 0.40 3.58 6.46
N TRP A 426 1.52 2.89 6.27
CA TRP A 426 2.60 3.28 5.36
C TRP A 426 2.45 2.60 3.99
N ALA A 427 2.25 3.38 2.92
CA ALA A 427 2.01 2.85 1.56
C ALA A 427 3.17 2.02 0.99
N VAL A 428 4.39 2.21 1.51
CA VAL A 428 5.55 1.34 1.22
C VAL A 428 5.25 -0.14 1.54
N LEU A 429 4.55 -0.41 2.64
CA LEU A 429 4.20 -1.77 3.08
C LEU A 429 3.09 -2.39 2.22
N GLY A 430 2.17 -1.57 1.66
CA GLY A 430 1.09 -2.01 0.77
C GLY A 430 1.53 -2.40 -0.66
N SER A 431 2.84 -2.28 -0.96
CA SER A 431 3.41 -2.52 -2.30
C SER A 431 3.81 -3.97 -2.50
N SER A 432 3.42 -4.56 -3.64
CA SER A 432 3.63 -5.97 -3.98
C SER A 432 4.72 -6.16 -5.01
N PHE A 433 5.47 -7.27 -4.94
CA PHE A 433 6.39 -7.69 -5.99
C PHE A 433 5.71 -8.59 -7.03
N LYS A 434 6.05 -8.41 -8.30
CA LYS A 434 5.80 -9.44 -9.32
C LYS A 434 6.95 -10.45 -9.29
N TRP A 435 6.72 -11.62 -8.68
CA TRP A 435 7.72 -12.70 -8.64
C TRP A 435 7.90 -13.34 -10.02
N HIS A 436 6.81 -13.86 -10.58
CA HIS A 436 6.78 -14.52 -11.88
C HIS A 436 6.83 -13.47 -13.01
N ALA A 437 7.56 -13.78 -14.08
CA ALA A 437 7.78 -12.88 -15.21
C ALA A 437 6.63 -12.91 -16.24
N SER A 438 5.40 -12.99 -15.75
CA SER A 438 4.15 -13.12 -16.50
C SER A 438 3.09 -12.13 -16.00
N CYS A 439 1.98 -12.00 -16.71
CA CYS A 439 0.83 -11.20 -16.30
C CYS A 439 0.33 -11.62 -14.90
N ARG A 440 0.07 -10.68 -13.98
CA ARG A 440 -0.29 -10.94 -12.57
C ARG A 440 -1.52 -11.85 -12.41
N HIS A 441 -2.43 -11.87 -13.38
CA HIS A 441 -3.58 -12.79 -13.41
C HIS A 441 -3.18 -14.28 -13.43
N THR A 442 -1.97 -14.61 -13.89
CA THR A 442 -1.44 -15.99 -13.87
C THR A 442 -0.81 -16.38 -12.53
N HIS A 443 -0.34 -15.42 -11.72
CA HIS A 443 0.52 -15.68 -10.55
C HIS A 443 -0.10 -16.62 -9.51
N PRO A 444 -1.38 -16.48 -9.11
CA PRO A 444 -2.00 -17.41 -8.15
C PRO A 444 -2.06 -18.86 -8.66
N SER A 445 -2.14 -19.05 -9.98
CA SER A 445 -2.11 -20.37 -10.60
C SER A 445 -0.69 -20.94 -10.67
N VAL A 446 0.31 -20.09 -10.90
CA VAL A 446 1.73 -20.50 -10.83
C VAL A 446 2.08 -20.93 -9.42
N ASP A 447 1.74 -20.12 -8.40
CA ASP A 447 2.00 -20.43 -6.99
C ASP A 447 1.30 -21.71 -6.52
N ALA A 448 0.06 -21.94 -6.97
CA ALA A 448 -0.68 -23.15 -6.65
C ALA A 448 -0.05 -24.39 -7.32
N LEU A 449 0.36 -24.29 -8.59
CA LEU A 449 1.01 -25.39 -9.32
C LEU A 449 2.40 -25.73 -8.74
N LEU A 450 3.21 -24.73 -8.41
CA LEU A 450 4.51 -24.92 -7.77
C LEU A 450 4.37 -25.59 -6.39
N GLN A 451 3.35 -25.20 -5.62
CA GLN A 451 3.06 -25.85 -4.33
C GLN A 451 2.58 -27.30 -4.49
N ILE A 452 1.80 -27.62 -5.52
CA ILE A 452 1.42 -29.02 -5.83
C ILE A 452 2.67 -29.84 -6.22
N ILE A 453 3.47 -29.35 -7.17
CA ILE A 453 4.68 -30.03 -7.67
C ILE A 453 5.66 -30.30 -6.52
N SER A 454 5.96 -29.29 -5.69
CA SER A 454 6.91 -29.42 -4.58
C SER A 454 6.40 -30.26 -3.41
N THR A 455 5.10 -30.23 -3.10
CA THR A 455 4.52 -31.02 -1.99
C THR A 455 4.47 -32.52 -2.32
N TYR A 456 4.16 -32.87 -3.57
CA TYR A 456 3.90 -34.26 -3.98
C TYR A 456 4.98 -34.88 -4.86
N GLY A 457 6.03 -34.14 -5.25
CA GLY A 457 7.14 -34.64 -6.07
C GLY A 457 6.77 -34.94 -7.52
N ILE A 458 5.67 -34.38 -8.02
CA ILE A 458 5.10 -34.62 -9.34
C ILE A 458 5.99 -34.00 -10.42
N LYS A 459 6.36 -34.76 -11.46
CA LYS A 459 7.17 -34.24 -12.56
C LYS A 459 6.32 -33.73 -13.71
N PHE A 460 6.95 -32.97 -14.61
CA PHE A 460 6.37 -32.47 -15.84
C PHE A 460 5.71 -33.57 -16.69
N GLU A 461 6.38 -34.73 -16.80
CA GLU A 461 5.90 -35.88 -17.57
C GLU A 461 4.75 -36.65 -16.89
N ASP A 462 4.56 -36.53 -15.58
CA ASP A 462 3.54 -37.24 -14.81
C ASP A 462 2.16 -36.56 -14.90
N ILE A 463 2.14 -35.25 -15.15
CA ILE A 463 0.91 -34.44 -15.27
C ILE A 463 0.16 -34.85 -16.55
N ASP A 464 -1.13 -35.17 -16.40
CA ASP A 464 -2.07 -35.39 -17.51
C ASP A 464 -2.74 -34.08 -17.91
N SER A 465 -3.37 -33.38 -16.96
CA SER A 465 -4.17 -32.18 -17.23
C SER A 465 -4.20 -31.23 -16.04
N VAL A 466 -4.41 -29.94 -16.31
CA VAL A 466 -4.44 -28.88 -15.30
C VAL A 466 -5.67 -27.99 -15.50
N ILE A 467 -6.44 -27.79 -14.43
CA ILE A 467 -7.55 -26.84 -14.39
C ILE A 467 -7.17 -25.70 -13.46
N THR A 468 -7.29 -24.48 -13.96
CA THR A 468 -7.07 -23.23 -13.23
C THR A 468 -8.43 -22.57 -12.99
N ARG A 469 -8.74 -22.27 -11.73
CA ARG A 469 -9.98 -21.64 -11.30
C ARG A 469 -9.69 -20.21 -10.89
N THR A 470 -10.37 -19.28 -11.55
CA THR A 470 -10.04 -17.85 -11.55
C THR A 470 -11.28 -16.98 -11.76
N TYR A 471 -11.08 -15.68 -11.85
CA TYR A 471 -12.09 -14.62 -11.94
C TYR A 471 -12.20 -14.05 -13.37
N GLN A 472 -13.31 -13.37 -13.70
CA GLN A 472 -13.62 -12.98 -15.09
C GLN A 472 -12.53 -12.12 -15.74
N ALA A 473 -11.96 -11.15 -15.02
CA ALA A 473 -10.91 -10.28 -15.55
C ALA A 473 -9.64 -11.04 -16.01
N ALA A 474 -9.37 -12.23 -15.47
CA ALA A 474 -8.28 -13.08 -15.96
C ALA A 474 -8.59 -13.66 -17.35
N PHE A 475 -9.85 -14.03 -17.63
CA PHE A 475 -10.27 -14.42 -18.98
C PHE A 475 -10.18 -13.23 -19.95
N ASP A 476 -10.69 -12.07 -19.54
CA ASP A 476 -10.77 -10.87 -20.39
C ASP A 476 -9.38 -10.39 -20.84
N VAL A 477 -8.36 -10.49 -19.97
CA VAL A 477 -6.98 -10.08 -20.28
C VAL A 477 -6.19 -11.20 -20.95
N LEU A 478 -6.19 -12.43 -20.40
CA LEU A 478 -5.33 -13.52 -20.89
C LEU A 478 -5.85 -14.09 -22.22
N GLY A 479 -7.15 -14.00 -22.49
CA GLY A 479 -7.77 -14.43 -23.76
C GLY A 479 -7.27 -13.65 -24.99
N LEU A 480 -6.78 -12.41 -24.80
CA LEU A 480 -6.21 -11.58 -25.87
C LEU A 480 -4.86 -12.11 -26.40
N SER A 481 -4.19 -13.01 -25.67
CA SER A 481 -2.87 -13.56 -26.03
C SER A 481 -2.90 -14.62 -27.15
N GLY A 482 -4.08 -15.12 -27.52
CA GLY A 482 -4.21 -16.26 -28.45
C GLY A 482 -3.48 -17.50 -27.90
N ARG A 483 -2.55 -18.06 -28.69
CA ARG A 483 -1.67 -19.17 -28.25
C ARG A 483 -0.33 -18.70 -27.67
N GLY A 484 -0.06 -17.40 -27.58
CA GLY A 484 1.27 -16.91 -27.18
C GLY A 484 2.34 -17.28 -28.20
N GLU A 485 2.32 -16.61 -29.36
CA GLU A 485 3.25 -16.85 -30.47
C GLU A 485 4.53 -16.00 -30.38
N THR A 486 4.61 -15.11 -29.39
CA THR A 486 5.78 -14.24 -29.11
C THR A 486 6.09 -14.25 -27.62
N ILE A 487 7.32 -13.90 -27.22
CA ILE A 487 7.74 -13.85 -25.80
C ILE A 487 6.84 -12.92 -24.97
N HIS A 488 6.32 -11.84 -25.56
CA HIS A 488 5.36 -10.97 -24.88
C HIS A 488 4.00 -11.65 -24.70
N GLN A 489 3.40 -12.21 -25.76
CA GLN A 489 2.08 -12.83 -25.66
C GLN A 489 2.10 -14.11 -24.81
N SER A 490 3.18 -14.90 -24.82
CA SER A 490 3.27 -16.13 -24.03
C SER A 490 3.25 -15.87 -22.52
N LYS A 491 3.79 -14.73 -22.07
CA LYS A 491 3.68 -14.20 -20.70
C LYS A 491 2.25 -13.78 -20.30
N PHE A 492 1.33 -13.69 -21.26
CA PHE A 492 -0.10 -13.43 -21.05
C PHE A 492 -0.97 -14.67 -21.35
N ASN A 493 -0.37 -15.85 -21.57
CA ASN A 493 -1.10 -17.10 -21.81
C ASN A 493 -0.99 -18.05 -20.62
N MET A 494 -2.10 -18.30 -19.91
CA MET A 494 -2.13 -19.17 -18.72
C MET A 494 -1.52 -20.56 -19.00
N GLY A 495 -1.86 -21.16 -20.14
CA GLY A 495 -1.39 -22.51 -20.50
C GLY A 495 0.11 -22.57 -20.71
N PHE A 496 0.68 -21.60 -21.43
CA PHE A 496 2.13 -21.54 -21.65
C PHE A 496 2.90 -21.20 -20.37
N VAL A 497 2.41 -20.24 -19.57
CA VAL A 497 3.01 -19.89 -18.28
C VAL A 497 3.07 -21.11 -17.35
N LEU A 498 1.99 -21.90 -17.25
CA LEU A 498 1.99 -23.13 -16.44
C LEU A 498 2.81 -24.27 -17.05
N ALA A 499 2.93 -24.35 -18.38
CA ALA A 499 3.83 -25.29 -19.04
C ALA A 499 5.31 -25.02 -18.67
N VAL A 500 5.73 -23.75 -18.77
CA VAL A 500 7.07 -23.31 -18.34
C VAL A 500 7.28 -23.61 -16.85
N THR A 501 6.31 -23.21 -16.02
CA THR A 501 6.30 -23.47 -14.57
C THR A 501 6.54 -24.96 -14.26
N ALA A 502 5.77 -25.85 -14.88
CA ALA A 502 5.87 -27.29 -14.63
C ALA A 502 7.18 -27.90 -15.14
N LYS A 503 7.75 -27.40 -16.24
CA LYS A 503 8.99 -27.92 -16.84
C LYS A 503 10.26 -27.40 -16.17
N LYS A 504 10.20 -26.21 -15.57
CA LYS A 504 11.36 -25.51 -14.97
C LYS A 504 11.36 -25.50 -13.45
N GLY A 505 10.20 -25.68 -12.80
CA GLY A 505 10.02 -25.42 -11.37
C GLY A 505 9.97 -23.93 -11.01
N GLN A 506 9.88 -23.04 -12.01
CA GLN A 506 9.87 -21.59 -11.88
C GLN A 506 9.31 -20.93 -13.15
N ALA A 507 9.03 -19.62 -13.09
CA ALA A 507 8.63 -18.81 -14.25
C ALA A 507 9.36 -17.45 -14.22
N LEU A 508 10.70 -17.47 -14.21
CA LEU A 508 11.52 -16.25 -14.22
C LEU A 508 11.66 -15.68 -15.63
N ILE A 509 12.16 -14.45 -15.74
CA ILE A 509 12.25 -13.72 -17.02
C ILE A 509 13.12 -14.44 -18.06
N THR A 510 14.08 -15.22 -17.59
CA THR A 510 15.00 -16.06 -18.38
C THR A 510 14.39 -17.38 -18.87
N ASP A 511 13.20 -17.78 -18.41
CA ASP A 511 12.52 -19.01 -18.85
C ASP A 511 11.60 -18.81 -20.07
N PHE A 512 11.26 -17.55 -20.39
CA PHE A 512 10.43 -17.18 -21.54
C PHE A 512 11.30 -16.79 -22.74
N THR A 513 11.91 -17.78 -23.38
CA THR A 513 12.82 -17.60 -24.53
C THR A 513 12.19 -18.06 -25.85
N GLU A 514 12.85 -17.76 -26.98
CA GLU A 514 12.38 -18.18 -28.29
C GLU A 514 12.46 -19.71 -28.47
N GLU A 515 13.45 -20.37 -27.86
CA GLU A 515 13.55 -21.83 -27.80
C GLU A 515 12.37 -22.44 -27.03
N ALA A 516 11.91 -21.79 -25.95
CA ALA A 516 10.74 -22.23 -25.21
C ALA A 516 9.45 -22.10 -26.04
N LEU A 517 9.34 -21.10 -26.92
CA LEU A 517 8.19 -20.97 -27.84
C LEU A 517 8.15 -22.09 -28.89
N GLN A 518 9.30 -22.62 -29.29
CA GLN A 518 9.44 -23.74 -30.23
C GLN A 518 9.44 -25.13 -29.56
N ASP A 519 9.41 -25.19 -28.22
CA ASP A 519 9.42 -26.44 -27.46
C ASP A 519 8.07 -27.16 -27.57
N ALA A 520 8.01 -28.20 -28.41
CA ALA A 520 6.82 -28.98 -28.66
C ALA A 520 6.17 -29.56 -27.38
N SER A 521 6.96 -29.90 -26.35
CA SER A 521 6.39 -30.43 -25.11
C SER A 521 5.76 -29.33 -24.25
N LEU A 522 6.27 -28.10 -24.31
CA LEU A 522 5.61 -26.95 -23.67
C LEU A 522 4.28 -26.63 -24.38
N ARG A 523 4.22 -26.73 -25.71
CA ARG A 523 2.98 -26.57 -26.47
C ARG A 523 1.96 -27.69 -26.18
N GLU A 524 2.41 -28.94 -26.08
CA GLU A 524 1.56 -30.07 -25.67
C GLU A 524 1.05 -29.92 -24.23
N PHE A 525 1.83 -29.36 -23.30
CA PHE A 525 1.36 -29.06 -21.96
C PHE A 525 0.36 -27.89 -21.96
N GLN A 526 0.64 -26.82 -22.71
CA GLN A 526 -0.23 -25.65 -22.86
C GLN A 526 -1.66 -26.04 -23.27
N ASP A 527 -1.82 -26.96 -24.24
CA ASP A 527 -3.13 -27.44 -24.69
C ASP A 527 -3.87 -28.34 -23.68
N ARG A 528 -3.21 -28.74 -22.59
CA ARG A 528 -3.77 -29.54 -21.48
C ARG A 528 -4.10 -28.69 -20.24
N VAL A 529 -3.93 -27.37 -20.32
CA VAL A 529 -4.34 -26.39 -19.30
C VAL A 529 -5.70 -25.78 -19.68
N ARG A 530 -6.61 -25.64 -18.73
CA ARG A 530 -7.90 -24.96 -18.90
C ARG A 530 -8.13 -23.89 -17.83
N MET A 531 -8.90 -22.86 -18.17
CA MET A 531 -9.42 -21.87 -17.22
C MET A 531 -10.91 -22.14 -16.97
N GLU A 532 -11.31 -22.20 -15.70
CA GLU A 532 -12.69 -22.25 -15.21
C GLU A 532 -12.98 -20.97 -14.41
N LEU A 533 -14.18 -20.40 -14.59
CA LEU A 533 -14.67 -19.36 -13.69
C LEU A 533 -15.09 -20.00 -12.36
N ASP A 534 -14.68 -19.42 -11.24
CA ASP A 534 -15.04 -19.86 -9.91
C ASP A 534 -15.62 -18.67 -9.14
N GLU A 535 -16.91 -18.71 -8.81
CA GLU A 535 -17.67 -17.50 -8.44
C GLU A 535 -17.25 -16.90 -7.09
N ASP A 536 -16.74 -17.71 -6.15
CA ASP A 536 -16.22 -17.21 -4.87
C ASP A 536 -14.92 -16.42 -5.10
N ILE A 537 -14.05 -16.92 -5.99
CA ILE A 537 -12.82 -16.25 -6.43
C ILE A 537 -13.15 -14.99 -7.27
N ASN A 538 -14.21 -15.06 -8.07
CA ASN A 538 -14.73 -13.94 -8.87
C ASN A 538 -15.27 -12.80 -7.98
N ALA A 539 -16.05 -13.12 -6.96
CA ALA A 539 -16.59 -12.16 -6.00
C ALA A 539 -15.52 -11.52 -5.09
N ALA A 540 -14.38 -12.18 -4.88
CA ALA A 540 -13.25 -11.63 -4.13
C ALA A 540 -12.40 -10.63 -4.96
N PHE A 541 -12.46 -10.68 -6.29
CA PHE A 541 -11.69 -9.80 -7.17
C PHE A 541 -12.33 -8.38 -7.25
N PRO A 542 -11.55 -7.29 -7.31
CA PRO A 542 -10.09 -7.20 -7.30
C PRO A 542 -9.48 -7.04 -5.89
N GLN A 543 -10.28 -7.25 -4.84
CA GLN A 543 -9.87 -7.00 -3.45
C GLN A 543 -8.89 -8.06 -2.93
N LYS A 544 -8.97 -9.29 -3.46
CA LYS A 544 -7.95 -10.33 -3.36
C LYS A 544 -7.69 -10.93 -4.75
N TRP A 545 -6.44 -11.25 -5.04
CA TRP A 545 -6.02 -11.87 -6.32
C TRP A 545 -5.87 -13.38 -6.12
N GLN A 546 -7.02 -14.05 -5.97
CA GLN A 546 -7.06 -15.47 -5.60
C GLN A 546 -6.98 -16.40 -6.82
N GLY A 547 -6.68 -17.66 -6.57
CA GLY A 547 -6.76 -18.73 -7.58
C GLY A 547 -6.77 -20.12 -6.96
N LYS A 548 -7.28 -21.09 -7.71
CA LYS A 548 -7.19 -22.51 -7.35
C LYS A 548 -6.70 -23.32 -8.54
N VAL A 549 -5.73 -24.21 -8.32
CA VAL A 549 -5.27 -25.16 -9.34
C VAL A 549 -5.64 -26.57 -8.94
N ILE A 550 -6.05 -27.34 -9.93
CA ILE A 550 -6.33 -28.76 -9.87
C ILE A 550 -5.40 -29.43 -10.88
N VAL A 551 -4.59 -30.39 -10.44
CA VAL A 551 -3.72 -31.21 -11.28
C VAL A 551 -4.25 -32.64 -11.26
N THR A 552 -4.44 -33.21 -12.45
CA THR A 552 -4.64 -34.65 -12.62
C THR A 552 -3.36 -35.25 -13.17
N CYS A 553 -2.88 -36.34 -12.56
CA CYS A 553 -1.72 -37.09 -13.00
C CYS A 553 -2.14 -38.27 -13.89
N LYS A 554 -1.23 -38.77 -14.72
CA LYS A 554 -1.45 -39.94 -15.60
C LYS A 554 -1.68 -41.25 -14.84
N SER A 555 -1.39 -41.28 -13.54
CA SER A 555 -1.78 -42.33 -12.59
C SER A 555 -3.28 -42.35 -12.27
N GLY A 556 -4.02 -41.27 -12.60
CA GLY A 556 -5.39 -41.03 -12.16
C GLY A 556 -5.49 -40.30 -10.80
N GLU A 557 -4.36 -40.02 -10.15
CA GLU A 557 -4.33 -39.22 -8.92
C GLU A 557 -4.66 -37.75 -9.23
N ARG A 558 -5.31 -37.08 -8.27
CA ARG A 558 -5.78 -35.69 -8.41
C ARG A 558 -5.43 -34.88 -7.18
N TYR A 559 -4.71 -33.80 -7.39
CA TYR A 559 -4.27 -32.87 -6.35
C TYR A 559 -4.90 -31.49 -6.59
N GLU A 560 -5.15 -30.73 -5.53
CA GLU A 560 -5.66 -29.37 -5.65
C GLU A 560 -5.10 -28.43 -4.59
N LYS A 561 -4.95 -27.15 -4.96
CA LYS A 561 -4.38 -26.12 -4.10
C LYS A 561 -5.05 -24.78 -4.38
N PHE A 562 -5.50 -24.12 -3.31
CA PHE A 562 -5.97 -22.75 -3.31
C PHE A 562 -4.86 -21.80 -2.84
N VAL A 563 -4.85 -20.58 -3.39
CA VAL A 563 -3.93 -19.49 -3.05
C VAL A 563 -4.77 -18.25 -2.74
N GLU A 564 -4.68 -17.77 -1.50
CA GLU A 564 -5.42 -16.59 -1.03
C GLU A 564 -4.67 -15.26 -1.32
N TYR A 565 -3.33 -15.29 -1.17
CA TYR A 565 -2.41 -14.20 -1.42
C TYR A 565 -1.24 -14.74 -2.27
N LEU A 566 -0.87 -14.03 -3.32
CA LEU A 566 0.15 -14.49 -4.28
C LEU A 566 1.57 -14.12 -3.83
N LYS A 567 2.57 -14.85 -4.33
CA LYS A 567 3.97 -14.67 -3.95
C LYS A 567 4.48 -13.31 -4.43
N GLY A 568 4.77 -12.45 -3.45
CA GLY A 568 5.19 -11.06 -3.63
C GLY A 568 4.23 -10.04 -2.99
N ASP A 569 2.98 -10.40 -2.70
CA ASP A 569 2.04 -9.56 -1.96
C ASP A 569 2.56 -9.23 -0.53
N PRO A 570 2.08 -8.16 0.12
CA PRO A 570 2.43 -7.84 1.51
C PRO A 570 2.22 -9.00 2.50
N GLN A 571 1.21 -9.86 2.26
CA GLN A 571 0.89 -11.04 3.05
C GLN A 571 1.78 -12.26 2.74
N SER A 572 2.52 -12.25 1.64
CA SER A 572 3.40 -13.34 1.20
C SER A 572 4.65 -12.78 0.50
N PRO A 573 5.48 -11.98 1.20
CA PRO A 573 6.54 -11.20 0.57
C PRO A 573 7.65 -12.08 -0.03
N LEU A 574 8.47 -11.47 -0.89
CA LEU A 574 9.75 -12.06 -1.28
C LEU A 574 10.72 -11.99 -0.10
N THR A 575 11.46 -13.06 0.12
CA THR A 575 12.64 -13.05 0.98
C THR A 575 13.79 -12.32 0.29
N ARG A 576 14.76 -11.83 1.06
CA ARG A 576 16.00 -11.24 0.53
C ARG A 576 16.68 -12.09 -0.54
N THR A 577 16.77 -13.41 -0.33
CA THR A 577 17.37 -14.34 -1.30
C THR A 577 16.58 -14.45 -2.61
N GLU A 578 15.25 -14.37 -2.56
CA GLU A 578 14.40 -14.33 -3.75
C GLU A 578 14.56 -12.99 -4.49
N ILE A 579 14.62 -11.85 -3.79
CA ILE A 579 14.89 -10.53 -4.40
C ILE A 579 16.26 -10.54 -5.10
N GLU A 580 17.31 -11.01 -4.43
CA GLU A 580 18.65 -11.14 -5.03
C GLU A 580 18.65 -12.09 -6.25
N THR A 581 17.85 -13.16 -6.21
CA THR A 581 17.68 -14.10 -7.34
C THR A 581 16.97 -13.43 -8.52
N LYS A 582 15.90 -12.68 -8.26
CA LYS A 582 15.18 -11.91 -9.29
C LYS A 582 16.08 -10.84 -9.93
N VAL A 583 16.84 -10.09 -9.14
CA VAL A 583 17.80 -9.10 -9.68
C VAL A 583 18.88 -9.77 -10.53
N LYS A 584 19.41 -10.94 -10.13
CA LYS A 584 20.39 -11.69 -10.93
C LYS A 584 19.79 -12.21 -12.24
N ALA A 585 18.56 -12.71 -12.24
CA ALA A 585 17.85 -13.12 -13.46
C ALA A 585 17.52 -11.92 -14.39
N LEU A 586 17.15 -10.77 -13.82
CA LEU A 586 16.92 -9.53 -14.55
C LEU A 586 18.21 -8.95 -15.14
N ALA A 587 19.33 -9.02 -14.43
CA ALA A 587 20.65 -8.65 -14.94
C ALA A 587 21.10 -9.57 -16.09
N GLN A 588 20.89 -10.88 -15.96
CA GLN A 588 21.15 -11.83 -17.04
C GLN A 588 20.29 -11.54 -18.29
N TYR A 589 19.00 -11.24 -18.12
CA TYR A 589 18.11 -10.86 -19.22
C TYR A 589 18.51 -9.52 -19.86
N GLY A 590 19.00 -8.58 -19.05
CA GLY A 590 19.59 -7.32 -19.51
C GLY A 590 21.01 -7.46 -20.06
N GLU A 591 21.47 -8.65 -20.43
CA GLU A 591 22.81 -8.93 -21.00
C GLU A 591 24.02 -8.41 -20.17
N VAL A 592 23.87 -8.23 -18.85
CA VAL A 592 24.95 -7.75 -17.98
C VAL A 592 26.11 -8.76 -17.96
N LYS A 593 27.30 -8.30 -18.31
CA LYS A 593 28.53 -9.12 -18.38
C LYS A 593 29.34 -9.10 -17.09
N ASP A 594 29.20 -8.04 -16.28
CA ASP A 594 29.89 -7.91 -15.00
C ASP A 594 28.94 -8.31 -13.84
N THR A 595 29.02 -9.58 -13.45
CA THR A 595 28.23 -10.12 -12.34
C THR A 595 28.71 -9.64 -10.97
N ASP A 596 29.97 -9.24 -10.86
CA ASP A 596 30.58 -8.82 -9.60
C ASP A 596 30.11 -7.42 -9.24
N ARG A 597 30.01 -6.51 -10.23
CA ARG A 597 29.35 -5.21 -10.11
C ARG A 597 27.90 -5.35 -9.64
N ILE A 598 27.13 -6.30 -10.17
CA ILE A 598 25.76 -6.56 -9.70
C ILE A 598 25.76 -7.01 -8.23
N GLN A 599 26.69 -7.87 -7.82
CA GLN A 599 26.81 -8.29 -6.43
C GLN A 599 27.28 -7.15 -5.49
N GLN A 600 28.08 -6.20 -5.98
CA GLN A 600 28.46 -4.98 -5.28
C GLN A 600 27.25 -4.04 -5.09
N ILE A 601 26.47 -3.78 -6.15
CA ILE A 601 25.27 -2.92 -6.07
C ILE A 601 24.19 -3.55 -5.18
N ILE A 602 23.98 -4.87 -5.23
CA ILE A 602 23.16 -5.62 -4.26
C ILE A 602 23.64 -5.33 -2.83
N THR A 603 24.95 -5.35 -2.59
CA THR A 603 25.53 -5.10 -1.25
C THR A 603 25.31 -3.65 -0.80
N ARG A 604 25.54 -2.66 -1.68
CA ARG A 604 25.29 -1.22 -1.39
C ARG A 604 23.80 -0.92 -1.15
N ALA A 605 22.89 -1.57 -1.89
CA ALA A 605 21.45 -1.45 -1.68
C ALA A 605 20.99 -2.05 -0.34
N TRP A 606 21.65 -3.10 0.14
CA TRP A 606 21.38 -3.67 1.46
C TRP A 606 22.02 -2.92 2.63
N ASP A 607 22.91 -1.97 2.37
CA ASP A 607 23.58 -1.09 3.36
C ASP A 607 23.28 0.41 3.10
N LEU A 608 22.14 0.67 2.45
CA LEU A 608 21.76 1.98 1.92
C LEU A 608 21.77 3.08 2.99
N GLU A 609 21.22 2.81 4.17
CA GLU A 609 21.14 3.72 5.32
C GLU A 609 22.49 4.13 5.94
N ASN A 610 23.59 3.49 5.51
CA ASN A 610 24.95 3.79 5.92
C ASN A 610 25.82 4.35 4.78
N GLN A 611 25.26 4.54 3.57
CA GLN A 611 25.97 5.18 2.46
C GLN A 611 26.08 6.70 2.70
N ASP A 612 27.29 7.21 2.97
CA ASP A 612 27.57 8.64 3.17
C ASP A 612 27.18 9.52 1.98
N SER A 613 27.17 8.98 0.76
CA SER A 613 26.69 9.65 -0.45
C SER A 613 26.22 8.65 -1.50
N LEU A 614 25.19 9.01 -2.27
CA LEU A 614 24.68 8.20 -3.40
C LEU A 614 25.23 8.61 -4.78
N LYS A 615 26.25 9.48 -4.83
CA LYS A 615 27.06 9.66 -6.05
C LYS A 615 27.70 8.34 -6.45
N GLU A 616 27.81 8.10 -7.76
CA GLU A 616 28.53 6.96 -8.33
C GLU A 616 28.00 5.65 -7.73
N PHE A 617 26.67 5.55 -7.57
CA PHE A 617 26.01 4.41 -6.89
C PHE A 617 26.05 3.13 -7.74
N TRP A 618 26.20 3.29 -9.06
CA TRP A 618 26.38 2.19 -10.00
C TRP A 618 27.85 1.80 -10.23
N LEU A 619 28.82 2.44 -9.57
CA LEU A 619 30.26 2.17 -9.71
C LEU A 619 30.85 1.47 -8.47
#